data_AF-A0A3B8U7X8-F1
#
_entry.id   AF-A0A3B8U7X8-F1
#
_cell.length_a   1.000
_cell.length_b   1.000
_cell.length_c   1.000
_cell.angle_alpha   90.00
_cell.angle_beta   90.00
_cell.angle_gamma   90.00
#
_symmetry.space_group_name_H-M   'P 1'
#
loop_
_entity.id
_entity.type
_entity.pdbx_description
1 polymer ?
#
loop_
_entity_poly.entity_id
_entity_poly.type
_entity_poly.pdbx_seq_one_letter_code
_entity_poly.pdbx_strand_id
1 'polypeptide(L)'
;MLYNDKIIFEVFLRRFLFFVFSFRLFAGSFDDVTPSSAEEILSLTTDLIVDGFVSVTSGQISISEVDLTVRGAQDLSLKRTYVPPRILGRYDDKNKIDRLILGKQLYQLETKGWVVHPHLWVGYNGNSKYFQVPDPQGFVLEFQIQRNKGILKTAPYGCSNLRGEIPNSSVDIRNIELVIEGDLVKVTWPDGIQRQYLKCNPWRYRLEREVLSNGKIIRYEYNHQGLFKIVSSDPTGKLDYASITKTGNNQYIGSDGNKVDLCYERREIRGKDEGLEAKFQFPVMTRGANPAYLHTVGYNERTLLDFYDAKSYPISCTYFLNKNIPARIKTFSNPSGSFLFSYDPAIAGQRAGSTTVTHPDGVRTIYRFNKLLLLEGIENWFEGSLINRKAFV
;
A
#
# COMPACT_ATOMS: atom_id res chain seq x y z
N MET A 1 56.06 -6.91 26.31
CA MET A 1 55.60 -5.65 25.65
C MET A 1 55.17 -6.02 24.24
N LEU A 2 53.91 -6.45 24.07
CA LEU A 2 53.23 -6.86 22.82
C LEU A 2 52.05 -7.74 23.26
N TYR A 3 50.93 -7.16 23.71
CA TYR A 3 49.66 -7.90 23.80
C TYR A 3 48.40 -7.02 23.99
N ASN A 4 48.50 -5.68 24.01
CA ASN A 4 47.33 -4.83 24.27
C ASN A 4 46.79 -4.02 23.08
N ASP A 5 47.46 -4.01 21.92
CA ASP A 5 47.04 -3.14 20.82
C ASP A 5 46.07 -3.80 19.82
N LYS A 6 45.88 -5.13 19.87
CA LYS A 6 44.93 -5.83 18.98
C LYS A 6 43.47 -5.77 19.45
N ILE A 7 43.23 -5.68 20.75
CA ILE A 7 41.86 -5.68 21.30
C ILE A 7 41.23 -4.29 21.17
N ILE A 8 42.03 -3.22 21.27
CA ILE A 8 41.52 -1.86 21.10
C ILE A 8 41.15 -1.61 19.63
N PHE A 9 41.91 -2.16 18.66
CA PHE A 9 41.60 -1.98 17.24
C PHE A 9 40.35 -2.76 16.79
N GLU A 10 40.10 -3.97 17.29
CA GLU A 10 38.86 -4.71 16.97
C GLU A 10 37.61 -4.11 17.62
N VAL A 11 37.71 -3.57 18.84
CA VAL A 11 36.59 -2.92 19.51
C VAL A 11 36.29 -1.54 18.90
N PHE A 12 37.31 -0.81 18.43
CA PHE A 12 37.12 0.45 17.70
C PHE A 12 36.51 0.20 16.31
N LEU A 13 36.95 -0.83 15.58
CA LEU A 13 36.45 -1.12 14.24
C LEU A 13 35.01 -1.70 14.26
N ARG A 14 34.60 -2.40 15.34
CA ARG A 14 33.21 -2.81 15.56
C ARG A 14 32.28 -1.67 15.99
N ARG A 15 32.81 -0.58 16.57
CA ARG A 15 32.01 0.59 16.98
C ARG A 15 31.98 1.71 15.93
N PHE A 16 32.87 1.70 14.94
CA PHE A 16 32.94 2.73 13.89
C PHE A 16 32.18 2.38 12.60
N LEU A 17 31.52 1.23 12.54
CA LEU A 17 30.71 0.79 11.38
C LEU A 17 29.23 1.18 11.44
N PHE A 18 28.88 2.10 12.34
CA PHE A 18 27.58 2.77 12.38
C PHE A 18 27.82 4.27 12.31
N PHE A 19 27.83 4.85 11.11
CA PHE A 19 27.47 6.25 10.80
C PHE A 19 27.99 6.62 9.39
N VAL A 20 27.71 5.78 8.41
CA VAL A 20 27.48 6.28 7.04
C VAL A 20 25.97 6.14 6.83
N PHE A 21 25.21 7.06 7.42
CA PHE A 21 23.82 7.28 7.01
C PHE A 21 23.89 7.91 5.62
N SER A 22 24.04 7.06 4.61
CA SER A 22 23.74 7.42 3.23
C SER A 22 22.31 7.92 3.23
N PHE A 23 22.13 9.18 2.86
CA PHE A 23 20.83 9.78 2.58
C PHE A 23 20.11 8.92 1.53
N ARG A 24 19.26 7.97 1.95
CA ARG A 24 18.32 7.31 1.03
C ARG A 24 17.19 8.30 0.76
N LEU A 25 17.38 9.02 -0.33
CA LEU A 25 16.40 9.92 -0.90
C LEU A 25 15.19 9.11 -1.40
N PHE A 26 14.02 9.69 -1.15
CA PHE A 26 12.73 9.02 -1.05
C PHE A 26 12.18 8.57 -2.41
N ALA A 27 12.34 7.28 -2.68
CA ALA A 27 11.39 6.42 -3.38
C ALA A 27 11.42 5.09 -2.59
N GLY A 28 10.28 4.61 -2.08
CA GLY A 28 10.25 3.51 -1.09
C GLY A 28 11.15 2.32 -1.48
N SER A 29 11.97 1.84 -0.55
CA SER A 29 12.84 0.70 -0.81
C SER A 29 12.02 -0.57 -0.97
N PHE A 30 12.15 -1.23 -2.12
CA PHE A 30 11.50 -2.52 -2.39
C PHE A 30 11.90 -3.64 -1.40
N ASP A 31 13.03 -3.49 -0.69
CA ASP A 31 13.50 -4.48 0.31
C ASP A 31 12.50 -4.71 1.45
N ASP A 32 11.59 -3.76 1.67
CA ASP A 32 10.70 -3.67 2.83
C ASP A 32 9.23 -3.94 2.47
N VAL A 33 8.97 -4.54 1.30
CA VAL A 33 7.61 -4.88 0.85
C VAL A 33 7.12 -6.16 1.54
N THR A 34 5.90 -6.13 2.10
CA THR A 34 5.27 -7.30 2.75
C THR A 34 4.12 -7.88 1.91
N PRO A 35 4.11 -9.19 1.59
CA PRO A 35 3.06 -9.85 0.80
C PRO A 35 1.64 -9.62 1.33
N SER A 36 0.65 -9.31 0.50
CA SER A 36 -0.73 -9.06 0.95
C SER A 36 -1.43 -10.26 1.57
N SER A 37 -2.22 -10.01 2.63
CA SER A 37 -3.10 -11.03 3.21
C SER A 37 -4.29 -11.27 2.28
N ALA A 38 -4.92 -12.44 2.36
CA ALA A 38 -6.08 -12.76 1.53
C ALA A 38 -7.23 -11.74 1.70
N GLU A 39 -7.43 -11.23 2.92
CA GLU A 39 -8.43 -10.19 3.21
C GLU A 39 -8.11 -8.86 2.51
N GLU A 40 -6.82 -8.50 2.43
CA GLU A 40 -6.35 -7.30 1.73
C GLU A 40 -6.50 -7.46 0.22
N ILE A 41 -6.12 -8.61 -0.35
CA ILE A 41 -6.30 -8.87 -1.78
C ILE A 41 -7.78 -8.84 -2.17
N LEU A 42 -8.68 -9.31 -1.30
CA LEU A 42 -10.12 -9.19 -1.55
C LEU A 42 -10.57 -7.72 -1.64
N SER A 43 -9.94 -6.80 -0.93
CA SER A 43 -10.25 -5.37 -1.03
C SER A 43 -9.85 -4.72 -2.36
N LEU A 44 -9.11 -5.42 -3.23
CA LEU A 44 -8.92 -5.01 -4.64
C LEU A 44 -10.21 -5.09 -5.45
N THR A 45 -11.15 -5.94 -5.03
CA THR A 45 -12.48 -5.97 -5.62
C THR A 45 -13.27 -4.82 -5.01
N THR A 46 -13.41 -3.72 -5.77
CA THR A 46 -13.95 -2.42 -5.32
C THR A 46 -15.39 -2.47 -4.75
N ASP A 47 -16.03 -3.62 -4.78
CA ASP A 47 -17.46 -3.80 -4.47
C ASP A 47 -17.76 -3.96 -2.96
N LEU A 48 -16.75 -4.02 -2.10
CA LEU A 48 -16.89 -4.27 -0.66
C LEU A 48 -16.24 -3.18 0.21
N ILE A 49 -16.39 -1.92 -0.22
CA ILE A 49 -15.85 -0.75 0.45
C ILE A 49 -16.99 0.10 1.01
N VAL A 50 -17.04 0.25 2.33
CA VAL A 50 -17.99 1.12 3.03
C VAL A 50 -17.68 2.56 2.69
N ASP A 51 -18.68 3.22 2.11
CA ASP A 51 -18.66 4.64 1.76
C ASP A 51 -17.48 5.03 0.86
N GLY A 52 -16.92 4.05 0.13
CA GLY A 52 -15.74 4.26 -0.74
C GLY A 52 -14.40 4.32 -0.01
N PHE A 53 -14.34 4.19 1.32
CA PHE A 53 -13.10 4.31 2.10
C PHE A 53 -12.68 3.05 2.86
N VAL A 54 -13.59 2.29 3.49
CA VAL A 54 -13.18 1.22 4.43
C VAL A 54 -13.54 -0.16 3.89
N SER A 55 -12.54 -1.03 3.74
CA SER A 55 -12.76 -2.43 3.36
C SER A 55 -13.50 -3.19 4.47
N VAL A 56 -14.61 -3.83 4.13
CA VAL A 56 -15.35 -4.66 5.08
C VAL A 56 -14.60 -5.93 5.49
N THR A 57 -13.66 -6.42 4.68
CA THR A 57 -12.96 -7.69 4.93
C THR A 57 -11.72 -7.48 5.80
N SER A 58 -10.87 -6.53 5.41
CA SER A 58 -9.63 -6.23 6.13
C SER A 58 -9.81 -5.22 7.26
N GLY A 59 -10.87 -4.41 7.21
CA GLY A 59 -11.07 -3.29 8.14
C GLY A 59 -10.04 -2.17 7.96
N GLN A 60 -9.34 -2.16 6.83
CA GLN A 60 -8.35 -1.16 6.47
C GLN A 60 -8.97 -0.06 5.62
N ILE A 61 -8.36 1.12 5.69
CA ILE A 61 -8.73 2.25 4.85
C ILE A 61 -8.04 2.17 3.49
N SER A 62 -8.78 2.51 2.45
CA SER A 62 -8.36 2.58 1.06
C SER A 62 -8.57 4.00 0.56
N ILE A 63 -7.50 4.80 0.54
CA ILE A 63 -7.54 6.18 0.04
C ILE A 63 -6.49 6.33 -1.05
N SER A 64 -6.88 7.01 -2.12
CA SER A 64 -6.03 7.36 -3.24
C SER A 64 -6.25 8.83 -3.58
N GLU A 65 -5.17 9.52 -3.92
CA GLU A 65 -5.19 10.92 -4.34
C GLU A 65 -4.48 11.07 -5.67
N VAL A 66 -5.07 11.87 -6.56
CA VAL A 66 -4.41 12.31 -7.79
C VAL A 66 -3.97 13.74 -7.58
N ASP A 67 -2.67 13.92 -7.31
CA ASP A 67 -2.18 15.23 -6.91
C ASP A 67 -1.93 16.19 -8.07
N LEU A 68 -1.62 15.62 -9.23
CA LEU A 68 -1.33 16.32 -10.46
C LEU A 68 -1.88 15.52 -11.62
N THR A 69 -2.51 16.20 -12.58
CA THR A 69 -2.88 15.62 -13.87
C THR A 69 -2.34 16.51 -14.98
N VAL A 70 -1.59 15.93 -15.90
CA VAL A 70 -1.01 16.63 -17.05
C VAL A 70 -1.53 15.98 -18.33
N ARG A 71 -2.15 16.77 -19.20
CA ARG A 71 -2.69 16.28 -20.46
C ARG A 71 -1.56 15.92 -21.43
N GLY A 72 -1.63 14.73 -22.01
CA GLY A 72 -0.64 14.21 -22.94
C GLY A 72 -1.27 13.36 -24.03
N ALA A 73 -0.47 12.52 -24.71
CA ALA A 73 -1.04 11.49 -25.57
C ALA A 73 -1.93 10.57 -24.73
N GLN A 74 -1.44 10.15 -23.58
CA GLN A 74 -2.23 9.68 -22.46
C GLN A 74 -2.06 10.69 -21.31
N ASP A 75 -3.14 11.04 -20.63
CA ASP A 75 -3.07 11.86 -19.43
C ASP A 75 -2.17 11.20 -18.38
N LEU A 76 -1.20 11.96 -17.87
CA LEU A 76 -0.36 11.55 -16.77
C LEU A 76 -1.01 11.96 -15.46
N SER A 77 -1.02 11.06 -14.49
CA SER A 77 -1.51 11.34 -13.15
C SER A 77 -0.43 11.02 -12.12
N LEU A 78 -0.03 12.00 -11.31
CA LEU A 78 0.75 11.76 -10.11
C LEU A 78 -0.20 11.25 -9.04
N LYS A 79 -0.21 9.93 -8.84
CA LYS A 79 -1.12 9.29 -7.89
C LYS A 79 -0.36 8.82 -6.66
N ARG A 80 -0.88 9.15 -5.48
CA ARG A 80 -0.47 8.55 -4.20
C ARG A 80 -1.59 7.72 -3.60
N THR A 81 -1.22 6.66 -2.92
CA THR A 81 -2.16 5.76 -2.24
C THR A 81 -1.73 5.62 -0.79
N TYR A 82 -2.69 5.63 0.13
CA TYR A 82 -2.43 5.28 1.51
C TYR A 82 -2.38 3.77 1.66
N VAL A 83 -1.20 3.23 1.94
CA VAL A 83 -0.95 1.81 2.18
C VAL A 83 -0.80 1.61 3.69
N PRO A 84 -1.80 1.08 4.41
CA PRO A 84 -1.77 0.96 5.86
C PRO A 84 -0.62 0.05 6.33
N PRO A 85 0.12 0.43 7.40
CA PRO A 85 1.13 -0.42 7.97
C PRO A 85 0.49 -1.65 8.63
N ARG A 86 1.10 -2.83 8.43
CA ARG A 86 0.64 -4.07 9.07
C ARG A 86 1.20 -4.19 10.47
N ILE A 87 0.49 -3.58 11.39
CA ILE A 87 0.83 -3.60 12.81
C ILE A 87 -0.36 -4.10 13.62
N LEU A 88 -0.08 -4.54 14.86
CA LEU A 88 -1.09 -5.01 15.78
C LEU A 88 -2.05 -3.89 16.21
N GLY A 89 -3.27 -4.30 16.55
CA GLY A 89 -4.32 -3.43 17.09
C GLY A 89 -3.94 -2.79 18.42
N ARG A 90 -3.00 -3.36 19.18
CA ARG A 90 -2.46 -2.72 20.38
C ARG A 90 -0.98 -3.04 20.58
N TYR A 91 -0.23 -1.99 20.86
CA TYR A 91 1.07 -2.03 21.54
C TYR A 91 0.86 -1.31 22.86
N ASP A 92 1.38 -1.85 23.96
CA ASP A 92 1.25 -1.17 25.24
C ASP A 92 2.30 -0.04 25.34
N ASP A 93 1.87 1.22 25.30
CA ASP A 93 2.78 2.37 25.27
C ASP A 93 3.65 2.49 26.53
N LYS A 94 3.19 1.91 27.65
CA LYS A 94 3.97 1.83 28.89
C LYS A 94 4.99 0.69 28.86
N ASN A 95 4.81 -0.29 27.98
CA ASN A 95 5.73 -1.40 27.80
C ASN A 95 6.83 -1.04 26.79
N LYS A 96 8.05 -0.90 27.30
CA LYS A 96 9.21 -0.52 26.48
C LYS A 96 9.59 -1.59 25.44
N ILE A 97 9.26 -2.87 25.69
CA ILE A 97 9.47 -3.96 24.74
C ILE A 97 8.44 -3.88 23.62
N ASP A 98 7.17 -3.60 23.92
CA ASP A 98 6.14 -3.42 22.89
C ASP A 98 6.49 -2.23 21.97
N ARG A 99 6.96 -1.12 22.56
CA ARG A 99 7.46 0.03 21.80
C ARG A 99 8.68 -0.30 20.94
N LEU A 100 9.57 -1.17 21.41
CA LEU A 100 10.70 -1.67 20.64
C LEU A 100 10.22 -2.50 19.44
N ILE A 101 9.25 -3.40 19.64
CA ILE A 101 8.66 -4.22 18.58
C ILE A 101 7.95 -3.33 17.55
N LEU A 102 7.14 -2.37 18.00
CA LEU A 102 6.48 -1.40 17.14
C LEU A 102 7.51 -0.60 16.32
N GLY A 103 8.56 -0.11 16.95
CA GLY A 103 9.64 0.63 16.30
C GLY A 103 10.35 -0.20 15.24
N LYS A 104 10.70 -1.46 15.54
CA LYS A 104 11.29 -2.41 14.59
C LYS A 104 10.37 -2.66 13.41
N GLN A 105 9.08 -2.87 13.68
CA GLN A 105 8.09 -3.11 12.62
C GLN A 105 7.94 -1.87 11.74
N LEU A 106 7.73 -0.68 12.29
CA LEU A 106 7.56 0.55 11.50
C LEU A 106 8.82 0.97 10.74
N TYR A 107 10.01 0.69 11.28
CA TYR A 107 11.27 0.96 10.59
C TYR A 107 11.43 0.16 9.30
N GLN A 108 10.82 -1.03 9.23
CA GLN A 108 10.78 -1.89 8.05
C GLN A 108 9.67 -1.53 7.06
N LEU A 109 9.06 -0.33 7.15
CA LEU A 109 7.88 0.02 6.35
C LEU A 109 8.07 1.26 5.48
N GLU A 110 9.23 1.44 4.86
CA GLU A 110 9.48 2.51 3.86
C GLU A 110 8.46 2.51 2.69
N THR A 111 7.66 1.45 2.57
CA THR A 111 6.60 1.25 1.56
C THR A 111 5.18 1.38 2.12
N LYS A 112 5.00 1.87 3.36
CA LYS A 112 3.69 2.08 4.00
C LYS A 112 3.46 3.54 4.39
N GLY A 113 2.21 3.89 4.61
CA GLY A 113 1.75 5.28 4.66
C GLY A 113 1.39 5.77 3.27
N TRP A 114 1.65 7.05 2.98
CA TRP A 114 1.36 7.63 1.67
C TRP A 114 2.49 7.37 0.68
N VAL A 115 2.20 6.56 -0.33
CA VAL A 115 3.16 6.09 -1.33
C VAL A 115 2.74 6.58 -2.72
N VAL A 116 3.66 7.25 -3.41
CA VAL A 116 3.51 7.63 -4.83
C VAL A 116 3.85 6.42 -5.69
N HIS A 117 2.92 6.02 -6.57
CA HIS A 117 3.06 4.86 -7.48
C HIS A 117 3.67 3.61 -6.81
N PRO A 118 2.90 2.86 -5.99
CA PRO A 118 3.41 1.71 -5.26
C PRO A 118 4.04 0.60 -6.15
N HIS A 119 3.66 0.52 -7.41
CA HIS A 119 4.02 -0.53 -8.37
C HIS A 119 5.33 -0.30 -9.14
N LEU A 120 6.15 0.69 -8.74
CA LEU A 120 7.40 1.05 -9.44
C LEU A 120 8.50 -0.03 -9.41
N TRP A 121 8.38 -1.04 -8.54
CA TRP A 121 9.40 -2.05 -8.33
C TRP A 121 8.80 -3.44 -8.15
N VAL A 122 9.47 -4.46 -8.69
CA VAL A 122 9.12 -5.88 -8.52
C VAL A 122 10.38 -6.71 -8.31
N GLY A 123 10.25 -7.90 -7.73
CA GLY A 123 11.44 -8.72 -7.45
C GLY A 123 11.30 -9.69 -6.28
N TYR A 124 12.42 -10.17 -5.79
CA TYR A 124 12.52 -10.88 -4.51
C TYR A 124 13.00 -9.91 -3.44
N ASN A 125 12.31 -9.89 -2.30
CA ASN A 125 12.86 -9.31 -1.09
C ASN A 125 12.97 -10.39 -0.03
N GLY A 126 13.90 -10.24 0.91
CA GLY A 126 14.21 -11.28 1.92
C GLY A 126 13.02 -11.71 2.80
N ASN A 127 11.85 -11.08 2.66
CA ASN A 127 10.63 -11.39 3.40
C ASN A 127 9.84 -12.54 2.78
N SER A 128 10.09 -12.91 1.52
CA SER A 128 9.43 -14.04 0.86
C SER A 128 10.36 -14.78 -0.08
N LYS A 129 10.13 -16.08 -0.23
CA LYS A 129 10.75 -16.90 -1.28
C LYS A 129 10.12 -16.73 -2.67
N TYR A 130 9.01 -15.98 -2.74
CA TYR A 130 8.28 -15.73 -3.98
C TYR A 130 8.60 -14.35 -4.55
N PHE A 131 8.42 -14.22 -5.86
CA PHE A 131 8.57 -12.98 -6.59
C PHE A 131 7.37 -12.07 -6.31
N GLN A 132 7.62 -10.87 -5.83
CA GLN A 132 6.61 -9.92 -5.40
C GLN A 132 6.31 -8.88 -6.47
N VAL A 133 5.02 -8.62 -6.67
CA VAL A 133 4.49 -7.64 -7.61
C VAL A 133 3.47 -6.76 -6.88
N PRO A 134 3.83 -5.52 -6.52
CA PRO A 134 2.88 -4.54 -6.02
C PRO A 134 1.98 -4.02 -7.15
N ASP A 135 0.70 -3.83 -6.84
CA ASP A 135 -0.26 -3.17 -7.70
C ASP A 135 -0.27 -1.63 -7.46
N PRO A 136 -0.97 -0.83 -8.30
CA PRO A 136 -1.06 0.61 -8.10
C PRO A 136 -1.76 1.06 -6.81
N GLN A 137 -2.45 0.15 -6.10
CA GLN A 137 -3.07 0.42 -4.81
C GLN A 137 -2.17 0.00 -3.64
N GLY A 138 -1.00 -0.59 -3.90
CA GLY A 138 -0.02 -1.00 -2.89
C GLY A 138 -0.23 -2.40 -2.32
N PHE A 139 -1.14 -3.20 -2.88
CA PHE A 139 -1.27 -4.61 -2.57
C PHE A 139 -0.17 -5.40 -3.27
N VAL A 140 0.35 -6.41 -2.58
CA VAL A 140 1.53 -7.15 -3.01
C VAL A 140 1.14 -8.58 -3.34
N LEU A 141 1.20 -8.92 -4.62
CA LEU A 141 0.97 -10.27 -5.13
C LEU A 141 2.28 -11.06 -5.14
N GLU A 142 2.20 -12.36 -4.92
CA GLU A 142 3.32 -13.28 -4.88
C GLU A 142 3.23 -14.30 -6.03
N PHE A 143 4.33 -14.48 -6.74
CA PHE A 143 4.46 -15.40 -7.86
C PHE A 143 5.61 -16.38 -7.61
N GLN A 144 5.35 -17.67 -7.82
CA GLN A 144 6.41 -18.64 -7.99
C GLN A 144 6.90 -18.59 -9.43
N ILE A 145 8.19 -18.30 -9.62
CA ILE A 145 8.78 -18.36 -10.95
C ILE A 145 9.10 -19.82 -11.31
N GLN A 146 8.53 -20.30 -12.40
CA GLN A 146 8.84 -21.59 -13.00
C GLN A 146 9.37 -21.37 -14.41
N ARG A 147 10.63 -21.76 -14.65
CA ARG A 147 11.38 -21.41 -15.86
C ARG A 147 11.41 -19.88 -16.05
N ASN A 148 10.57 -19.37 -16.94
CA ASN A 148 10.43 -17.96 -17.27
C ASN A 148 9.02 -17.40 -17.01
N LYS A 149 8.11 -18.18 -16.42
CA LYS A 149 6.73 -17.75 -16.13
C LYS A 149 6.47 -17.67 -14.64
N GLY A 150 5.72 -16.64 -14.22
CA GLY A 150 5.21 -16.54 -12.85
C GLY A 150 3.89 -17.28 -12.70
N ILE A 151 3.77 -18.05 -11.63
CA ILE A 151 2.54 -18.70 -11.20
C ILE A 151 2.09 -18.03 -9.92
N LEU A 152 0.91 -17.41 -9.93
CA LEU A 152 0.34 -16.74 -8.76
C LEU A 152 0.25 -17.71 -7.58
N LYS A 153 0.88 -17.34 -6.46
CA LYS A 153 0.85 -18.06 -5.16
C LYS A 153 0.04 -17.37 -4.10
N THR A 154 -0.19 -16.08 -4.27
CA THR A 154 -1.23 -15.37 -3.55
C THR A 154 -2.53 -16.17 -3.63
N ALA A 155 -3.03 -16.60 -2.48
CA ALA A 155 -4.20 -17.46 -2.44
C ALA A 155 -5.43 -16.69 -2.96
N PRO A 156 -6.12 -17.19 -4.00
CA PRO A 156 -7.21 -16.46 -4.67
C PRO A 156 -8.53 -16.54 -3.90
N TYR A 157 -8.48 -16.49 -2.57
CA TYR A 157 -9.68 -16.44 -1.74
C TYR A 157 -10.43 -15.13 -2.02
N GLY A 158 -11.76 -15.19 -2.01
CA GLY A 158 -12.60 -14.02 -2.27
C GLY A 158 -12.76 -13.61 -3.74
N CYS A 159 -11.97 -14.16 -4.68
CA CYS A 159 -12.16 -13.90 -6.12
C CYS A 159 -13.44 -14.58 -6.63
N SER A 160 -14.47 -13.79 -6.95
CA SER A 160 -15.75 -14.31 -7.45
C SER A 160 -16.45 -13.35 -8.39
N ASN A 161 -17.30 -13.92 -9.26
CA ASN A 161 -18.09 -13.21 -10.26
C ASN A 161 -19.40 -12.64 -9.66
N LEU A 162 -19.35 -12.08 -8.44
CA LEU A 162 -20.50 -11.85 -7.55
C LEU A 162 -21.62 -10.94 -8.10
N ARG A 163 -21.50 -10.37 -9.29
CA ARG A 163 -22.57 -9.58 -9.91
C ARG A 163 -23.55 -10.39 -10.76
N GLY A 164 -23.30 -11.66 -11.06
CA GLY A 164 -24.08 -12.36 -12.09
C GLY A 164 -23.94 -11.73 -13.49
N GLU A 165 -23.07 -10.72 -13.61
CA GLU A 165 -22.52 -10.27 -14.87
C GLU A 165 -21.58 -11.37 -15.38
N ILE A 166 -21.59 -11.58 -16.69
CA ILE A 166 -20.62 -12.46 -17.37
C ILE A 166 -19.25 -12.12 -16.79
N PRO A 167 -18.44 -13.09 -16.31
CA PRO A 167 -17.14 -12.82 -15.72
C PRO A 167 -16.39 -11.82 -16.58
N ASN A 168 -16.28 -10.58 -16.10
CA ASN A 168 -15.48 -9.62 -16.80
C ASN A 168 -14.04 -10.00 -16.48
N SER A 169 -13.41 -10.69 -17.42
CA SER A 169 -12.03 -11.14 -17.32
C SER A 169 -11.05 -10.00 -17.04
N SER A 170 -11.49 -8.74 -17.13
CA SER A 170 -10.69 -7.53 -16.99
C SER A 170 -10.31 -7.13 -15.56
N VAL A 171 -10.76 -7.83 -14.52
CA VAL A 171 -10.42 -7.51 -13.12
C VAL A 171 -9.99 -8.71 -12.27
N ASP A 172 -9.99 -9.92 -12.84
CA ASP A 172 -9.60 -11.14 -12.12
C ASP A 172 -8.08 -11.26 -12.03
N ILE A 173 -7.54 -11.15 -10.81
CA ILE A 173 -6.08 -11.25 -10.55
C ILE A 173 -5.47 -12.57 -11.03
N ARG A 174 -6.27 -13.63 -11.22
CA ARG A 174 -5.80 -14.90 -11.77
C ARG A 174 -5.43 -14.81 -13.25
N ASN A 175 -5.90 -13.78 -13.94
CA ASN A 175 -5.58 -13.49 -15.33
C ASN A 175 -4.32 -12.61 -15.46
N ILE A 176 -3.60 -12.34 -14.37
CA ILE A 176 -2.31 -11.66 -14.42
C ILE A 176 -1.27 -12.62 -15.01
N GLU A 177 -0.66 -12.21 -16.12
CA GLU A 177 0.44 -12.94 -16.73
C GLU A 177 1.77 -12.32 -16.33
N LEU A 178 2.70 -13.14 -15.81
CA LEU A 178 4.06 -12.71 -15.50
C LEU A 178 5.06 -13.54 -16.31
N VAL A 179 5.93 -12.86 -17.05
CA VAL A 179 7.00 -13.49 -17.84
C VAL A 179 8.34 -12.79 -17.57
N ILE A 180 9.41 -13.58 -17.46
CA ILE A 180 10.79 -13.11 -17.28
C ILE A 180 11.62 -13.48 -18.51
N GLU A 181 12.09 -12.47 -19.25
CA GLU A 181 12.88 -12.61 -20.47
C GLU A 181 14.26 -11.97 -20.26
N GLY A 182 15.22 -12.76 -19.77
CA GLY A 182 16.56 -12.26 -19.45
C GLY A 182 16.53 -11.20 -18.34
N ASP A 183 16.85 -9.96 -18.70
CA ASP A 183 16.85 -8.82 -17.77
C ASP A 183 15.52 -8.02 -17.79
N LEU A 184 14.50 -8.51 -18.48
CA LEU A 184 13.18 -7.90 -18.59
C LEU A 184 12.11 -8.75 -17.89
N VAL A 185 11.27 -8.12 -17.07
CA VAL A 185 10.05 -8.73 -16.51
C VAL A 185 8.84 -8.02 -17.13
N LYS A 186 7.90 -8.80 -17.66
CA LYS A 186 6.62 -8.32 -18.19
C LYS A 186 5.51 -8.81 -17.27
N VAL A 187 4.65 -7.89 -16.84
CA VAL A 187 3.43 -8.18 -16.09
C VAL A 187 2.25 -7.62 -16.86
N THR A 188 1.42 -8.50 -17.43
CA THR A 188 0.19 -8.12 -18.12
C THR A 188 -0.97 -8.22 -17.14
N TRP A 189 -1.64 -7.10 -16.91
CA TRP A 189 -2.79 -7.03 -16.01
C TRP A 189 -4.09 -7.37 -16.75
N PRO A 190 -5.15 -7.75 -16.02
CA PRO A 190 -6.41 -8.19 -16.63
C PRO A 190 -7.06 -7.08 -17.47
N ASP A 191 -6.84 -5.81 -17.13
CA ASP A 191 -7.27 -4.64 -17.88
C ASP A 191 -6.53 -4.42 -19.22
N GLY A 192 -5.57 -5.29 -19.54
CA GLY A 192 -4.73 -5.23 -20.73
C GLY A 192 -3.52 -4.30 -20.59
N ILE A 193 -3.31 -3.66 -19.44
CA ILE A 193 -2.10 -2.86 -19.21
C ILE A 193 -0.92 -3.79 -19.01
N GLN A 194 0.11 -3.63 -19.84
CA GLN A 194 1.36 -4.36 -19.71
C GLN A 194 2.42 -3.47 -19.07
N ARG A 195 2.92 -3.90 -17.91
CA ARG A 195 4.03 -3.25 -17.19
C ARG A 195 5.33 -3.97 -17.53
N GLN A 196 6.34 -3.21 -17.91
CA GLN A 196 7.65 -3.72 -18.28
C GLN A 196 8.70 -3.22 -17.31
N TYR A 197 9.44 -4.13 -16.70
CA TYR A 197 10.41 -3.85 -15.66
C TYR A 197 11.81 -4.30 -16.08
N LEU A 198 12.78 -3.40 -15.99
CA LEU A 198 14.18 -3.70 -16.26
C LEU A 198 14.94 -4.04 -14.99
N LYS A 199 15.83 -5.02 -15.10
CA LYS A 199 16.68 -5.47 -13.99
C LYS A 199 17.61 -4.36 -13.53
N CYS A 200 17.62 -4.14 -12.22
CA CYS A 200 18.53 -3.20 -11.55
C CYS A 200 19.63 -3.93 -10.79
N ASN A 201 19.29 -5.07 -10.21
CA ASN A 201 20.21 -5.98 -9.53
C ASN A 201 19.63 -7.41 -9.62
N PRO A 202 20.35 -8.46 -9.17
CA PRO A 202 19.91 -9.85 -9.35
C PRO A 202 18.51 -10.17 -8.81
N TRP A 203 18.00 -9.38 -7.86
CA TRP A 203 16.76 -9.64 -7.14
C TRP A 203 15.67 -8.60 -7.41
N ARG A 204 15.97 -7.51 -8.12
CA ARG A 204 15.08 -6.35 -8.25
C ARG A 204 15.01 -5.81 -9.67
N TYR A 205 13.81 -5.46 -10.08
CA TYR A 205 13.49 -4.84 -11.36
C TYR A 205 12.71 -3.53 -11.11
N ARG A 206 13.01 -2.49 -11.89
CA ARG A 206 12.31 -1.19 -11.87
C ARG A 206 11.37 -1.06 -13.06
N LEU A 207 10.22 -0.43 -12.85
CA LEU A 207 9.27 -0.15 -13.92
C LEU A 207 9.93 0.76 -14.95
N GLU A 208 10.07 0.32 -16.19
CA GLU A 208 10.61 1.15 -17.27
C GLU A 208 9.47 1.83 -18.01
N ARG A 209 8.42 1.07 -18.34
CA ARG A 209 7.26 1.58 -19.07
C ARG A 209 6.00 0.78 -18.83
N GLU A 210 4.88 1.44 -19.04
CA GLU A 210 3.55 0.85 -19.16
C GLU A 210 3.08 0.98 -20.60
N VAL A 211 2.63 -0.13 -21.19
CA VAL A 211 1.94 -0.17 -22.48
C VAL A 211 0.45 -0.33 -22.18
N LEU A 212 -0.32 0.68 -22.55
CA LEU A 212 -1.74 0.74 -22.26
C LEU A 212 -2.55 -0.05 -23.29
N SER A 213 -3.80 -0.37 -22.96
CA SER A 213 -4.71 -1.09 -23.86
C SER A 213 -4.97 -0.37 -25.18
N ASN A 214 -4.79 0.96 -25.21
CA ASN A 214 -4.88 1.78 -26.43
C ASN A 214 -3.55 1.89 -27.21
N GLY A 215 -2.50 1.15 -26.82
CA GLY A 215 -1.18 1.13 -27.44
C GLY A 215 -0.26 2.30 -27.08
N LYS A 216 -0.74 3.29 -26.31
CA LYS A 216 0.08 4.42 -25.83
C LYS A 216 1.02 3.97 -24.73
N ILE A 217 2.10 4.73 -24.54
CA ILE A 217 3.18 4.36 -23.62
C ILE A 217 3.37 5.44 -22.57
N ILE A 218 3.48 5.01 -21.31
CA ILE A 218 3.99 5.83 -20.21
C ILE A 218 5.39 5.31 -19.86
N ARG A 219 6.39 6.20 -19.84
CA ARG A 219 7.79 5.87 -19.52
C ARG A 219 8.20 6.44 -18.17
N TYR A 220 9.08 5.73 -17.48
CA TYR A 220 9.57 6.08 -16.15
C TYR A 220 11.10 6.20 -16.19
N GLU A 221 11.62 7.37 -15.84
CA GLU A 221 13.04 7.65 -15.84
C GLU A 221 13.58 7.79 -14.40
N TYR A 222 14.75 7.19 -14.17
CA TYR A 222 15.36 7.06 -12.85
C TYR A 222 16.76 7.67 -12.82
N ASN A 223 17.10 8.30 -11.70
CA ASN A 223 18.44 8.76 -11.38
C ASN A 223 18.96 8.03 -10.14
N HIS A 224 20.09 8.47 -9.59
CA HIS A 224 20.69 7.88 -8.38
C HIS A 224 19.81 7.98 -7.11
N GLN A 225 18.79 8.85 -7.13
CA GLN A 225 17.85 9.10 -6.02
C GLN A 225 16.50 8.40 -6.21
N GLY A 226 16.31 7.69 -7.33
CA GLY A 226 15.05 6.99 -7.66
C GLY A 226 14.33 7.58 -8.87
N LEU A 227 13.01 7.41 -8.92
CA LEU A 227 12.17 7.96 -9.99
C LEU A 227 12.29 9.50 -10.00
N PHE A 228 12.66 10.06 -11.15
CA PHE A 228 12.76 11.52 -11.32
C PHE A 228 11.85 12.08 -12.41
N LYS A 229 11.36 11.26 -13.35
CA LYS A 229 10.48 11.73 -14.42
C LYS A 229 9.52 10.64 -14.89
N ILE A 230 8.29 11.03 -15.19
CA ILE A 230 7.26 10.23 -15.84
C ILE A 230 6.90 10.92 -17.15
N VAL A 231 6.81 10.19 -18.25
CA VAL A 231 6.61 10.76 -19.58
C VAL A 231 5.48 10.03 -20.31
N SER A 232 4.58 10.79 -20.94
CA SER A 232 3.60 10.25 -21.88
C SER A 232 4.14 10.40 -23.30
N SER A 233 4.28 9.28 -24.00
CA SER A 233 4.87 9.23 -25.34
C SER A 233 3.96 8.50 -26.33
N ASP A 234 4.24 8.70 -27.62
CA ASP A 234 3.64 7.90 -28.69
C ASP A 234 4.07 6.42 -28.61
N PRO A 235 3.42 5.51 -29.35
CA PRO A 235 3.80 4.08 -29.35
C PRO A 235 5.25 3.81 -29.78
N THR A 236 5.87 4.72 -30.54
CA THR A 236 7.28 4.58 -30.95
C THR A 236 8.28 5.08 -29.89
N GLY A 237 7.80 5.83 -28.89
CA GLY A 237 8.64 6.44 -27.85
C GLY A 237 9.53 7.57 -28.35
N LYS A 238 9.25 8.13 -29.54
CA LYS A 238 10.05 9.18 -30.18
C LYS A 238 9.52 10.58 -29.86
N LEU A 239 8.21 10.72 -29.62
CA LEU A 239 7.57 11.99 -29.33
C LEU A 239 7.04 12.00 -27.89
N ASP A 240 7.45 13.01 -27.13
CA ASP A 240 6.98 13.26 -25.77
C ASP A 240 5.90 14.34 -25.76
N TYR A 241 4.76 14.04 -25.17
CA TYR A 241 3.60 14.93 -25.14
C TYR A 241 3.42 15.62 -23.78
N ALA A 242 3.75 14.91 -22.71
CA ALA A 242 3.62 15.40 -21.36
C ALA A 242 4.68 14.78 -20.46
N SER A 243 5.05 15.50 -19.40
CA SER A 243 5.88 14.92 -18.35
C SER A 243 5.52 15.42 -16.97
N ILE A 244 5.85 14.61 -15.97
CA ILE A 244 5.87 14.98 -14.56
C ILE A 244 7.29 14.77 -14.07
N THR A 245 7.95 15.84 -13.63
CA THR A 245 9.36 15.82 -13.21
C THR A 245 9.46 16.09 -11.71
N LYS A 246 10.28 15.30 -11.01
CA LYS A 246 10.64 15.54 -9.61
C LYS A 246 11.77 16.57 -9.55
N THR A 247 11.51 17.75 -9.01
CA THR A 247 12.48 18.88 -8.99
C THR A 247 13.21 19.07 -7.67
N GLY A 248 12.77 18.37 -6.62
CA GLY A 248 13.35 18.46 -5.28
C GLY A 248 12.92 17.30 -4.40
N ASN A 249 13.09 17.44 -3.10
CA ASN A 249 12.60 16.46 -2.13
C ASN A 249 11.07 16.44 -2.15
N ASN A 250 10.50 15.43 -2.82
CA ASN A 250 9.06 15.19 -2.91
C ASN A 250 8.25 16.35 -3.53
N GLN A 251 8.91 17.16 -4.37
CA GLN A 251 8.30 18.20 -5.18
C GLN A 251 8.24 17.75 -6.64
N TYR A 252 7.07 17.94 -7.26
CA TYR A 252 6.78 17.51 -8.61
C TYR A 252 6.24 18.69 -9.43
N ILE A 253 6.63 18.75 -10.70
CA ILE A 253 6.14 19.74 -11.67
C ILE A 253 5.67 19.04 -12.94
N GLY A 254 4.49 19.41 -13.42
CA GLY A 254 3.99 19.01 -14.73
C GLY A 254 4.57 19.85 -15.85
N SER A 255 4.61 19.32 -17.07
CA SER A 255 4.97 20.11 -18.26
C SER A 255 4.02 21.27 -18.55
N ASP A 256 2.85 21.30 -17.90
CA ASP A 256 1.89 22.42 -17.88
C ASP A 256 2.24 23.51 -16.85
N GLY A 257 3.30 23.33 -16.06
CA GLY A 257 3.77 24.26 -15.03
C GLY A 257 3.10 24.09 -13.66
N ASN A 258 2.10 23.22 -13.53
CA ASN A 258 1.46 22.95 -12.25
C ASN A 258 2.39 22.18 -11.31
N LYS A 259 2.40 22.55 -10.03
CA LYS A 259 3.32 22.01 -9.03
C LYS A 259 2.58 21.32 -7.88
N VAL A 260 3.22 20.29 -7.34
CA VAL A 260 2.79 19.59 -6.12
C VAL A 260 3.97 19.51 -5.16
N ASP A 261 3.71 19.80 -3.89
CA ASP A 261 4.64 19.58 -2.78
C ASP A 261 4.04 18.55 -1.80
N LEU A 262 4.75 17.46 -1.58
CA LEU A 262 4.42 16.46 -0.57
C LEU A 262 5.40 16.59 0.60
N CYS A 263 4.91 17.08 1.73
CA CYS A 263 5.74 17.30 2.92
C CYS A 263 5.76 16.05 3.79
N TYR A 264 6.97 15.60 4.11
CA TYR A 264 7.22 14.48 5.02
C TYR A 264 8.01 14.96 6.23
N GLU A 265 7.61 14.47 7.39
CA GLU A 265 8.31 14.70 8.66
C GLU A 265 8.89 13.38 9.18
N ARG A 266 9.95 13.48 9.98
CA ARG A 266 10.50 12.31 10.67
C ARG A 266 9.77 12.09 11.97
N ARG A 267 9.11 10.95 12.09
CA ARG A 267 8.55 10.48 13.35
C ARG A 267 9.55 9.56 14.04
N GLU A 268 9.61 9.67 15.36
CA GLU A 268 10.50 8.86 16.19
C GLU A 268 9.71 7.97 17.16
N ILE A 269 10.12 6.70 17.26
CA ILE A 269 9.67 5.77 18.28
C ILE A 269 10.89 5.29 19.06
N ARG A 270 10.77 5.30 20.38
CA ARG A 270 11.80 4.82 21.31
C ARG A 270 11.31 3.57 22.02
N GLY A 271 12.13 2.53 21.99
CA GLY A 271 11.93 1.28 22.70
C GLY A 271 13.16 0.92 23.55
N LYS A 272 12.99 0.04 24.53
CA LYS A 272 14.09 -0.40 25.40
C LYS A 272 13.98 -1.89 25.71
N ASP A 273 15.10 -2.59 25.64
CA ASP A 273 15.24 -4.00 26.03
C ASP A 273 16.57 -4.21 26.76
N GLU A 274 16.54 -4.93 27.88
CA GLU A 274 17.70 -5.25 28.74
C GLU A 274 18.69 -4.08 29.02
N GLY A 275 18.20 -2.84 29.09
CA GLY A 275 19.04 -1.66 29.33
C GLY A 275 19.44 -0.88 28.07
N LEU A 276 19.35 -1.49 26.88
CA LEU A 276 19.65 -0.88 25.59
C LEU A 276 18.44 -0.11 25.05
N GLU A 277 18.61 1.19 24.82
CA GLU A 277 17.61 2.04 24.17
C GLU A 277 17.83 2.02 22.65
N ALA A 278 16.77 1.78 21.90
CA ALA A 278 16.76 1.87 20.44
C ALA A 278 15.80 2.99 20.00
N LYS A 279 16.27 3.77 19.02
CA LYS A 279 15.49 4.84 18.39
C LYS A 279 15.24 4.48 16.93
N PHE A 280 13.98 4.52 16.54
CA PHE A 280 13.53 4.25 15.18
C PHE A 280 12.96 5.53 14.60
N GLN A 281 13.54 6.00 13.50
CA GLN A 281 13.06 7.16 12.77
C GLN A 281 12.57 6.71 11.40
N PHE A 282 11.40 7.19 11.01
CA PHE A 282 10.80 6.89 9.72
C PHE A 282 10.02 8.11 9.21
N PRO A 283 9.92 8.28 7.88
CA PRO A 283 9.16 9.39 7.29
C PRO A 283 7.66 9.14 7.42
N VAL A 284 6.90 10.19 7.70
CA VAL A 284 5.43 10.21 7.59
C VAL A 284 5.01 11.46 6.83
N MET A 285 4.10 11.31 5.89
CA MET A 285 3.59 12.46 5.15
C MET A 285 2.61 13.24 6.03
N THR A 286 2.88 14.51 6.30
CA THR A 286 2.01 15.35 7.15
C THR A 286 1.15 16.31 6.33
N ARG A 287 1.54 16.57 5.08
CA ARG A 287 0.87 17.54 4.21
C ARG A 287 1.06 17.23 2.74
N GLY A 288 0.03 17.48 1.93
CA GLY A 288 0.13 17.58 0.47
C GLY A 288 -0.44 18.91 0.00
N ALA A 289 0.25 19.61 -0.88
CA ALA A 289 -0.15 20.93 -1.34
C ALA A 289 0.01 21.07 -2.84
N ASN A 290 -0.97 21.70 -3.48
CA ASN A 290 -0.86 22.23 -4.83
C ASN A 290 -1.57 23.60 -4.89
N PRO A 291 -1.54 24.35 -6.00
CA PRO A 291 -2.19 25.65 -6.08
C PRO A 291 -3.70 25.66 -5.80
N ALA A 292 -4.39 24.52 -5.96
CA ALA A 292 -5.85 24.40 -5.83
C ALA A 292 -6.31 23.90 -4.45
N TYR A 293 -5.44 23.21 -3.71
CA TYR A 293 -5.79 22.63 -2.41
C TYR A 293 -4.60 22.45 -1.47
N LEU A 294 -4.93 22.31 -0.18
CA LEU A 294 -4.04 21.91 0.89
C LEU A 294 -4.69 20.76 1.65
N HIS A 295 -3.96 19.68 1.86
CA HIS A 295 -4.38 18.53 2.65
C HIS A 295 -3.47 18.34 3.84
N THR A 296 -4.05 18.06 5.00
CA THR A 296 -3.29 17.72 6.21
C THR A 296 -3.58 16.29 6.63
N VAL A 297 -2.58 15.64 7.22
CA VAL A 297 -2.65 14.22 7.58
C VAL A 297 -2.21 14.06 9.02
N GLY A 298 -3.03 13.37 9.80
CA GLY A 298 -2.73 13.02 11.18
C GLY A 298 -2.58 11.52 11.37
N TYR A 299 -1.76 11.14 12.35
CA TYR A 299 -1.54 9.74 12.70
C TYR A 299 -1.60 9.54 14.21
N ASN A 300 -2.19 8.42 14.64
CA ASN A 300 -2.17 8.03 16.04
C ASN A 300 -0.76 7.59 16.46
N GLU A 301 -0.55 7.26 17.73
CA GLU A 301 0.77 6.90 18.29
C GLU A 301 1.46 5.70 17.63
N ARG A 302 0.67 4.88 16.90
CA ARG A 302 1.13 3.69 16.17
C ARG A 302 1.38 3.96 14.69
N THR A 303 1.26 5.21 14.24
CA THR A 303 1.43 5.61 12.82
C THR A 303 0.32 5.09 11.90
N LEU A 304 -0.84 4.75 12.44
CA LEU A 304 -2.04 4.55 11.64
C LEU A 304 -2.72 5.90 11.38
N LEU A 305 -3.33 6.05 10.21
CA LEU A 305 -4.04 7.27 9.82
C LEU A 305 -5.17 7.56 10.80
N ASP A 306 -5.12 8.71 11.46
CA ASP A 306 -6.13 9.14 12.44
C ASP A 306 -7.12 10.12 11.80
N PHE A 307 -6.62 11.04 10.97
CA PHE A 307 -7.45 11.89 10.14
C PHE A 307 -6.75 12.23 8.84
N TYR A 308 -7.57 12.56 7.84
CA TYR A 308 -7.12 13.10 6.57
C TYR A 308 -8.07 14.21 6.16
N ASP A 309 -7.56 15.43 6.16
CA ASP A 309 -8.33 16.63 5.84
C ASP A 309 -8.29 16.88 4.33
N ALA A 310 -9.09 16.11 3.60
CA ALA A 310 -9.34 16.36 2.20
C ALA A 310 -10.34 17.51 2.07
N LYS A 311 -10.07 18.51 1.21
CA LYS A 311 -10.97 19.65 0.98
C LYS A 311 -12.42 19.23 0.69
N SER A 312 -12.62 18.12 0.01
CA SER A 312 -13.94 17.60 -0.40
C SER A 312 -14.46 16.44 0.44
N TYR A 313 -13.63 15.80 1.28
CA TYR A 313 -14.01 14.65 2.11
C TYR A 313 -13.08 14.53 3.32
N PRO A 314 -13.17 15.46 4.29
CA PRO A 314 -12.43 15.29 5.54
C PRO A 314 -12.89 14.01 6.23
N ILE A 315 -11.94 13.17 6.62
CA ILE A 315 -12.21 11.89 7.27
C ILE A 315 -11.43 11.74 8.57
N SER A 316 -11.96 10.94 9.48
CA SER A 316 -11.26 10.50 10.70
C SER A 316 -11.53 9.04 11.03
N CYS A 317 -10.57 8.40 11.68
CA CYS A 317 -10.53 6.97 11.91
C CYS A 317 -10.04 6.66 13.32
N THR A 318 -10.76 5.82 14.05
CA THR A 318 -10.24 5.17 15.26
C THR A 318 -10.09 3.67 15.03
N TYR A 319 -9.26 3.00 15.83
CA TYR A 319 -8.92 1.59 15.63
C TYR A 319 -9.19 0.77 16.88
N PHE A 320 -9.51 -0.51 16.70
CA PHE A 320 -9.58 -1.46 17.80
C PHE A 320 -8.23 -1.62 18.51
N LEU A 321 -8.27 -1.80 19.83
CA LEU A 321 -7.11 -1.97 20.70
C LEU A 321 -6.86 -3.44 21.07
N ASN A 322 -7.00 -4.32 20.09
CA ASN A 322 -6.88 -5.76 20.29
C ASN A 322 -5.40 -6.18 20.25
N LYS A 323 -4.94 -6.90 21.28
CA LYS A 323 -3.62 -7.53 21.27
C LYS A 323 -3.62 -8.70 20.27
N ASN A 324 -2.52 -8.87 19.54
CA ASN A 324 -2.27 -9.99 18.61
C ASN A 324 -3.11 -10.06 17.33
N ILE A 325 -4.02 -9.12 17.08
CA ILE A 325 -4.80 -9.04 15.84
C ILE A 325 -4.33 -7.80 15.07
N PRO A 326 -4.24 -7.84 13.72
CA PRO A 326 -3.95 -6.65 12.93
C PRO A 326 -4.90 -5.49 13.25
N ALA A 327 -4.41 -4.25 13.17
CA ALA A 327 -5.23 -3.07 13.41
C ALA A 327 -6.37 -2.97 12.38
N ARG A 328 -7.60 -2.75 12.88
CA ARG A 328 -8.81 -2.55 12.08
C ARG A 328 -9.55 -1.31 12.56
N ILE A 329 -10.19 -0.61 11.63
CA ILE A 329 -11.00 0.57 11.92
C ILE A 329 -12.18 0.20 12.80
N LYS A 330 -12.30 0.84 13.95
CA LYS A 330 -13.45 0.76 14.85
C LYS A 330 -14.51 1.77 14.45
N THR A 331 -14.09 3.01 14.22
CA THR A 331 -14.99 4.10 13.84
C THR A 331 -14.38 4.84 12.66
N PHE A 332 -15.18 5.09 11.64
CA PHE A 332 -14.84 5.94 10.50
C PHE A 332 -15.84 7.08 10.46
N SER A 333 -15.36 8.31 10.27
CA SER A 333 -16.23 9.47 10.15
C SER A 333 -15.88 10.25 8.91
N ASN A 334 -16.90 10.80 8.25
CA ASN A 334 -16.79 11.70 7.11
C ASN A 334 -17.91 12.77 7.21
N PRO A 335 -18.09 13.67 6.21
CA PRO A 335 -19.15 14.67 6.26
C PRO A 335 -20.58 14.11 6.34
N SER A 336 -20.79 12.87 5.92
CA SER A 336 -22.10 12.19 5.97
C SER A 336 -22.42 11.62 7.35
N GLY A 337 -21.42 11.49 8.24
CA GLY A 337 -21.59 11.05 9.63
C GLY A 337 -20.54 10.05 10.08
N SER A 338 -20.83 9.34 11.17
CA SER A 338 -19.93 8.36 11.77
C SER A 338 -20.46 6.93 11.63
N PHE A 339 -19.60 6.05 11.13
CA PHE A 339 -19.82 4.63 10.93
C PHE A 339 -19.09 3.85 12.02
N LEU A 340 -19.79 2.90 12.64
CA LEU A 340 -19.21 1.99 13.64
C LEU A 340 -19.08 0.59 13.07
N PHE A 341 -17.91 0.00 13.23
CA PHE A 341 -17.58 -1.33 12.73
C PHE A 341 -17.49 -2.34 13.87
N SER A 342 -17.95 -3.55 13.61
CA SER A 342 -17.73 -4.73 14.43
C SER A 342 -17.34 -5.88 13.52
N TYR A 343 -16.27 -6.61 13.86
CA TYR A 343 -15.74 -7.69 13.03
C TYR A 343 -15.76 -9.00 13.79
N ASP A 344 -16.30 -10.04 13.15
CA ASP A 344 -16.00 -11.43 13.41
C ASP A 344 -15.24 -11.97 12.18
N PRO A 345 -13.91 -11.79 12.10
CA PRO A 345 -13.14 -12.08 10.89
C PRO A 345 -13.30 -13.52 10.40
N ALA A 346 -13.52 -13.67 9.09
CA ALA A 346 -13.35 -14.96 8.45
C ALA A 346 -11.88 -15.36 8.47
N ILE A 347 -11.60 -16.66 8.58
CA ILE A 347 -10.25 -17.21 8.49
C ILE A 347 -10.21 -18.06 7.22
N ALA A 348 -9.44 -17.61 6.24
CA ALA A 348 -9.35 -18.27 4.94
C ALA A 348 -9.05 -19.78 5.07
N GLY A 349 -9.88 -20.60 4.42
CA GLY A 349 -9.85 -22.06 4.46
C GLY A 349 -10.40 -22.70 5.74
N GLN A 350 -10.65 -21.92 6.81
CA GLN A 350 -10.94 -22.46 8.14
C GLN A 350 -12.33 -22.08 8.66
N ARG A 351 -12.65 -20.78 8.73
CA ARG A 351 -13.83 -20.26 9.43
C ARG A 351 -14.53 -19.18 8.60
N ALA A 352 -15.86 -19.25 8.54
CA ALA A 352 -16.69 -18.14 8.07
C ALA A 352 -16.58 -16.92 9.00
N GLY A 353 -17.10 -15.79 8.57
CA GLY A 353 -17.06 -14.57 9.37
C GLY A 353 -18.08 -13.54 8.92
N SER A 354 -18.11 -12.42 9.62
CA SER A 354 -18.96 -11.30 9.26
C SER A 354 -18.38 -9.96 9.69
N THR A 355 -18.84 -8.91 9.02
CA THR A 355 -18.58 -7.52 9.39
C THR A 355 -19.90 -6.81 9.51
N THR A 356 -20.14 -6.20 10.67
CA THR A 356 -21.33 -5.38 10.92
C THR A 356 -20.92 -3.92 10.89
N VAL A 357 -21.63 -3.13 10.09
CA VAL A 357 -21.46 -1.69 9.95
C VAL A 357 -22.73 -1.03 10.46
N THR A 358 -22.62 -0.16 11.46
CA THR A 358 -23.71 0.70 11.92
C THR A 358 -23.52 2.06 11.28
N HIS A 359 -24.50 2.47 10.47
CA HIS A 359 -24.52 3.73 9.74
C HIS A 359 -24.97 4.90 10.63
N PRO A 360 -24.72 6.15 10.21
CA PRO A 360 -25.09 7.34 10.99
C PRO A 360 -26.59 7.45 11.31
N ASP A 361 -27.44 6.91 10.43
CA ASP A 361 -28.90 6.89 10.56
C ASP A 361 -29.42 5.75 11.48
N GLY A 362 -28.53 4.93 12.03
CA GLY A 362 -28.87 3.80 12.90
C GLY A 362 -29.12 2.48 12.14
N VAL A 363 -29.12 2.49 10.80
CA VAL A 363 -29.18 1.25 10.00
C VAL A 363 -27.95 0.41 10.28
N ARG A 364 -28.12 -0.91 10.36
CA ARG A 364 -27.02 -1.87 10.50
C ARG A 364 -26.94 -2.76 9.26
N THR A 365 -25.82 -2.72 8.56
CA THR A 365 -25.54 -3.64 7.46
C THR A 365 -24.59 -4.73 7.94
N ILE A 366 -24.97 -5.99 7.74
CA ILE A 366 -24.14 -7.17 8.07
C ILE A 366 -23.69 -7.81 6.76
N TYR A 367 -22.38 -7.83 6.55
CA TYR A 367 -21.72 -8.54 5.46
C TYR A 367 -21.29 -9.91 5.97
N ARG A 368 -21.75 -11.00 5.36
CA ARG A 368 -21.39 -12.37 5.72
C ARG A 368 -20.44 -12.99 4.71
N PHE A 369 -19.41 -13.66 5.20
CA PHE A 369 -18.37 -14.28 4.41
C PHE A 369 -18.24 -15.75 4.75
N ASN A 370 -18.09 -16.60 3.74
CA ASN A 370 -17.75 -18.00 3.95
C ASN A 370 -16.26 -18.19 4.25
N LYS A 371 -15.86 -19.44 4.52
CA LYS A 371 -14.46 -19.81 4.76
C LYS A 371 -13.53 -19.56 3.56
N LEU A 372 -14.06 -19.37 2.36
CA LEU A 372 -13.29 -19.00 1.16
C LEU A 372 -13.20 -17.48 0.96
N LEU A 373 -13.63 -16.69 1.96
CA LEU A 373 -13.76 -15.23 1.91
C LEU A 373 -14.76 -14.72 0.86
N LEU A 374 -15.65 -15.59 0.36
CA LEU A 374 -16.71 -15.19 -0.56
C LEU A 374 -17.87 -14.60 0.22
N LEU A 375 -18.42 -13.49 -0.27
CA LEU A 375 -19.63 -12.89 0.29
C LEU A 375 -20.80 -13.86 0.11
N GLU A 376 -21.44 -14.28 1.20
CA GLU A 376 -22.64 -15.14 1.20
C GLU A 376 -23.92 -14.31 1.30
N GLY A 377 -23.85 -13.14 1.92
CA GLY A 377 -25.02 -12.31 2.11
C GLY A 377 -24.74 -10.93 2.65
N ILE A 378 -25.64 -10.02 2.32
CA ILE A 378 -25.75 -8.68 2.91
C ILE A 378 -27.13 -8.58 3.54
N GLU A 379 -27.19 -8.26 4.82
CA GLU A 379 -28.43 -8.04 5.58
C GLU A 379 -28.49 -6.58 6.02
N ASN A 380 -29.61 -5.90 5.78
CA ASN A 380 -29.85 -4.55 6.31
C ASN A 380 -30.92 -4.60 7.39
N TRP A 381 -30.58 -4.09 8.56
CA TRP A 381 -31.41 -4.08 9.76
C TRP A 381 -31.67 -2.64 10.21
N PHE A 382 -32.89 -2.36 10.66
CA PHE A 382 -33.26 -1.08 11.25
C PHE A 382 -34.17 -1.34 12.45
N GLU A 383 -33.89 -0.71 13.59
CA GLU A 383 -34.65 -0.87 14.84
C GLU A 383 -34.91 -2.33 15.24
N GLY A 384 -33.91 -3.21 15.03
CA GLY A 384 -34.00 -4.62 15.38
C GLY A 384 -34.79 -5.49 14.38
N SER A 385 -35.32 -4.91 13.31
CA SER A 385 -36.03 -5.64 12.25
C SER A 385 -35.16 -5.78 11.00
N LEU A 386 -35.18 -6.98 10.38
CA LEU A 386 -34.53 -7.21 9.09
C LEU A 386 -35.36 -6.53 7.99
N ILE A 387 -34.80 -5.52 7.34
CA ILE A 387 -35.45 -4.76 6.28
C ILE A 387 -35.28 -5.45 4.93
N ASN A 388 -34.06 -5.89 4.62
CA ASN A 388 -33.81 -6.68 3.43
C ASN A 388 -32.61 -7.61 3.61
N ARG A 389 -32.55 -8.63 2.77
CA ARG A 389 -31.40 -9.53 2.66
C ARG A 389 -31.14 -9.83 1.19
N LYS A 390 -29.89 -9.67 0.77
CA LYS A 390 -29.37 -10.18 -0.49
C LYS A 390 -28.50 -11.39 -0.18
N ALA A 391 -28.82 -12.54 -0.75
CA ALA A 391 -27.98 -13.74 -0.68
C ALA A 391 -27.20 -13.88 -1.99
N PHE A 392 -25.99 -14.41 -1.88
CA PHE A 392 -25.11 -14.69 -3.01
C PHE A 392 -24.79 -16.18 -2.96
N VAL A 393 -25.13 -16.90 -4.05
CA VAL A 393 -24.99 -18.36 -4.17
C VAL A 393 -23.67 -18.71 -4.84
#